data_AF-A0A6I6DG83-F1
#
_entry.id   AF-A0A6I6DG83-F1
#
_cell.length_a   1.000
_cell.length_b   1.000
_cell.length_c   1.000
_cell.angle_alpha   90.00
_cell.angle_beta   90.00
_cell.angle_gamma   90.00
#
_symmetry.space_group_name_H-M   'P 1'
#
loop_
_entity.id
_entity.type
_entity.pdbx_description
1 polymer ?
#
loop_
_entity_poly.entity_id
_entity_poly.type
_entity_poly.pdbx_seq_one_letter_code
_entity_poly.pdbx_strand_id
1 'polypeptide(L)'
;MNKEEKLEVLRQTHKKIEDLKQYNIPVALENIEKLKAKKADPLFIEKQKVRLSKNYKRLENLENKMNKLLQELGEHAQKNDK
;
A
#
# COMPACT_ATOMS: atom_id res chain seq x y z
N MET A 1 -1.92 -11.83 -19.29
CA MET A 1 -2.48 -12.21 -17.99
C MET A 1 -3.96 -12.45 -18.17
N ASN A 2 -4.43 -13.66 -17.89
CA ASN A 2 -5.83 -14.04 -18.03
C ASN A 2 -6.68 -13.43 -16.89
N LYS A 3 -8.00 -13.60 -16.95
CA LYS A 3 -8.94 -13.01 -15.97
C LYS A 3 -8.69 -13.53 -14.54
N GLU A 4 -8.43 -14.82 -14.37
CA GLU A 4 -8.18 -15.44 -13.07
C GLU A 4 -6.88 -14.94 -12.43
N GLU A 5 -5.81 -14.84 -13.21
CA GLU A 5 -4.55 -14.24 -12.80
C GLU A 5 -4.72 -12.77 -12.39
N LYS A 6 -5.53 -11.99 -13.14
CA LYS A 6 -5.87 -10.60 -12.77
C LYS A 6 -6.60 -10.52 -11.44
N LEU A 7 -7.57 -11.39 -11.19
CA LEU A 7 -8.31 -11.43 -9.92
C LEU A 7 -7.40 -11.82 -8.76
N GLU A 8 -6.49 -12.78 -8.94
CA GLU A 8 -5.56 -13.17 -7.89
C GLU A 8 -4.56 -12.04 -7.57
N VAL A 9 -4.02 -11.37 -8.60
CA VAL A 9 -3.16 -10.20 -8.39
C VAL A 9 -3.92 -9.08 -7.67
N LEU A 10 -5.20 -8.89 -7.98
CA LEU A 10 -6.05 -7.91 -7.31
C LEU A 10 -6.27 -8.26 -5.83
N ARG A 11 -6.60 -9.52 -5.52
CA ARG A 11 -6.74 -10.02 -4.14
C ARG A 11 -5.46 -9.83 -3.33
N GLN A 12 -4.31 -10.19 -3.91
CA GLN A 12 -3.00 -10.00 -3.27
C GLN A 12 -2.64 -8.53 -3.08
N THR A 13 -2.97 -7.68 -4.06
CA THR A 13 -2.72 -6.23 -4.00
C THR A 13 -3.58 -5.60 -2.90
N HIS A 14 -4.86 -5.94 -2.83
CA HIS A 14 -5.77 -5.51 -1.78
C HIS A 14 -5.26 -5.92 -0.39
N LYS A 15 -4.85 -7.18 -0.20
CA LYS A 15 -4.27 -7.63 1.07
C LYS A 15 -3.06 -6.79 1.49
N LYS A 16 -2.15 -6.51 0.56
CA LYS A 16 -0.96 -5.67 0.84
C LYS A 16 -1.32 -4.23 1.19
N ILE A 17 -2.37 -3.68 0.58
CA ILE A 17 -2.91 -2.36 0.91
C ILE A 17 -3.44 -2.35 2.35
N GLU A 18 -4.25 -3.35 2.70
CA GLU A 18 -4.81 -3.49 4.05
C GLU A 18 -3.72 -3.68 5.10
N ASP A 19 -2.74 -4.55 4.87
CA ASP A 19 -1.60 -4.73 5.78
C ASP A 19 -0.86 -3.40 6.03
N LEU A 20 -0.65 -2.60 4.97
CA LEU A 20 -0.01 -1.30 5.08
C LEU A 20 -0.83 -0.31 5.90
N LYS A 21 -2.14 -0.21 5.63
CA LYS A 21 -3.06 0.74 6.28
C LYS A 21 -3.34 0.38 7.73
N GLN A 22 -3.62 -0.89 8.01
CA GLN A 22 -4.05 -1.35 9.32
C GLN A 22 -2.88 -1.62 10.27
N TYR A 23 -1.70 -1.97 9.74
CA TYR A 23 -0.58 -2.38 10.59
C TYR A 23 0.69 -1.57 10.34
N ASN A 24 1.28 -1.61 9.14
CA ASN A 24 2.63 -1.07 8.96
C ASN A 24 2.75 0.44 9.17
N ILE A 25 1.77 1.21 8.70
CA ILE A 25 1.75 2.68 8.85
C ILE A 25 1.46 3.07 10.31
N PRO A 26 0.39 2.57 10.96
CA PRO A 26 0.13 2.87 12.37
C PRO A 26 1.28 2.52 13.30
N VAL A 27 1.86 1.33 13.17
CA VAL A 27 3.00 0.90 14.00
C VAL A 27 4.23 1.79 13.78
N ALA A 28 4.49 2.21 12.55
CA ALA A 28 5.61 3.12 12.26
C ALA A 28 5.39 4.51 12.87
N LEU A 29 4.15 5.04 12.81
CA LEU A 29 3.78 6.30 13.44
C LEU A 29 3.96 6.24 14.96
N GLU A 30 3.40 5.21 15.60
CA GLU A 30 3.50 5.01 17.05
C GLU A 30 4.97 4.89 17.49
N ASN A 31 5.80 4.17 16.72
CA ASN A 31 7.22 4.06 17.02
C ASN A 31 7.95 5.41 16.93
N ILE A 32 7.63 6.25 15.94
CA ILE A 32 8.21 7.59 15.81
C ILE A 32 7.82 8.45 17.02
N GLU A 33 6.55 8.39 17.46
CA GLU A 33 6.08 9.13 18.63
C GLU A 33 6.77 8.67 19.91
N LYS A 34 6.88 7.35 20.13
CA LYS A 34 7.62 6.78 21.27
C LYS A 34 9.08 7.22 21.28
N LEU A 35 9.74 7.29 20.12
CA LEU A 35 11.13 7.74 20.03
C LEU A 35 11.27 9.24 20.36
N LYS A 36 10.33 10.07 19.89
CA LYS A 36 10.28 11.51 20.25
C LYS A 36 10.10 11.69 21.75
N ALA A 37 9.16 10.96 22.36
CA ALA A 37 8.90 11.02 23.80
C ALA A 37 10.13 10.62 24.64
N LYS A 38 10.91 9.65 24.16
CA LYS A 38 12.16 9.22 24.78
C LYS A 38 13.36 10.14 24.50
N LYS A 39 13.16 11.26 23.79
CA LYS A 39 14.23 12.16 23.33
C LYS A 39 15.36 11.41 22.61
N ALA A 40 14.98 10.41 21.81
CA ALA A 40 15.93 9.65 21.01
C ALA A 40 16.67 10.55 20.01
N ASP A 41 17.81 10.06 19.50
CA ASP A 41 18.63 10.76 18.52
C ASP A 41 17.77 11.27 17.33
N PRO A 42 17.81 12.59 17.02
CA PRO A 42 17.07 13.17 15.90
C PRO A 42 17.36 12.50 14.55
N LEU A 43 18.60 12.08 14.28
CA LEU A 43 18.98 11.36 13.06
C LEU A 43 18.31 9.99 13.00
N PHE A 44 18.14 9.33 14.14
CA PHE A 44 17.42 8.06 14.22
C PHE A 44 15.93 8.24 13.95
N ILE A 45 15.31 9.26 14.53
CA ILE A 45 13.90 9.62 14.28
C ILE A 45 13.69 9.94 12.79
N GLU A 46 14.61 10.68 12.18
CA GLU A 46 14.52 11.03 10.76
C GLU A 46 14.60 9.80 9.86
N LYS A 47 15.48 8.83 10.17
CA LYS A 47 15.50 7.54 9.47
C LYS A 47 14.17 6.80 9.55
N GLN A 48 13.46 6.86 10.68
CA GLN A 48 12.13 6.25 10.79
C GLN A 48 11.07 6.99 9.96
N LYS A 49 11.10 8.33 9.92
CA LYS A 49 10.21 9.10 9.02
C LYS A 49 10.45 8.79 7.55
N VAL A 50 11.71 8.64 7.13
CA VAL A 50 12.05 8.24 5.76
C VAL A 50 11.47 6.86 5.44
N ARG A 51 11.56 5.91 6.37
CA ARG A 51 10.93 4.58 6.21
C ARG A 51 9.41 4.67 6.12
N LEU A 52 8.78 5.50 6.95
CA LEU A 52 7.34 5.76 6.89
C LEU A 52 6.91 6.36 5.56
N SER A 53 7.65 7.35 5.04
CA SER A 53 7.41 7.93 3.71
C SER A 53 7.48 6.87 2.60
N LYS A 54 8.42 5.91 2.68
CA LYS A 54 8.49 4.78 1.76
C LYS A 54 7.26 3.87 1.85
N ASN A 55 6.70 3.66 3.04
CA ASN A 55 5.45 2.90 3.21
C ASN A 55 4.27 3.60 2.53
N TYR A 56 4.13 4.92 2.68
CA TYR A 56 3.10 5.69 1.98
C TYR A 56 3.26 5.64 0.46
N LYS A 57 4.48 5.83 -0.06
CA LYS A 57 4.73 5.71 -1.51
C LYS A 57 4.41 4.31 -2.04
N ARG A 58 4.72 3.27 -1.25
CA ARG A 58 4.36 1.89 -1.60
C ARG A 58 2.84 1.70 -1.62
N LEU A 59 2.13 2.28 -0.65
CA LEU A 59 0.67 2.24 -0.58
C LEU A 59 0.05 2.88 -1.84
N GLU A 60 0.45 4.10 -2.17
CA GLU A 60 0.00 4.81 -3.38
C GLU A 60 0.23 3.99 -4.65
N ASN A 61 1.42 3.40 -4.80
CA ASN A 61 1.73 2.56 -5.96
C ASN A 61 0.82 1.32 -6.05
N LEU A 62 0.47 0.71 -4.92
CA LEU A 62 -0.43 -0.45 -4.88
C LEU A 62 -1.87 -0.04 -5.19
N GLU A 63 -2.35 1.08 -4.68
CA GLU A 63 -3.68 1.62 -4.99
C GLU A 63 -3.81 1.96 -6.47
N ASN A 64 -2.80 2.63 -7.04
CA ASN A 64 -2.73 2.90 -8.47
C ASN A 64 -2.71 1.62 -9.31
N LYS A 65 -1.97 0.60 -8.88
CA LYS A 65 -1.96 -0.71 -9.54
C LYS A 65 -3.32 -1.39 -9.49
N MET A 66 -4.00 -1.35 -8.33
CA MET A 66 -5.32 -1.93 -8.15
C MET A 66 -6.36 -1.25 -9.05
N ASN A 67 -6.34 0.08 -9.12
CA ASN A 67 -7.24 0.85 -9.97
C ASN A 67 -7.06 0.52 -11.46
N LYS A 68 -5.81 0.41 -11.93
CA LYS A 68 -5.51 -0.01 -13.31
C LYS A 68 -6.05 -1.41 -13.61
N LEU A 69 -5.85 -2.37 -12.70
CA LEU A 69 -6.36 -3.75 -12.86
C LEU A 69 -7.89 -3.80 -12.89
N LEU A 70 -8.55 -3.00 -12.04
CA LEU A 70 -10.01 -2.88 -12.05
C LEU A 70 -10.53 -2.29 -13.36
N GLN A 71 -9.87 -1.26 -13.88
CA GLN A 71 -10.22 -0.66 -15.17
C GLN A 71 -10.10 -1.68 -16.30
N GLU A 72 -8.98 -2.40 -16.38
CA GLU A 72 -8.78 -3.44 -17.39
C GLU A 72 -9.85 -4.55 -17.30
N LEU A 73 -10.21 -4.97 -16.08
CA LEU A 73 -11.26 -5.99 -15.87
C LEU A 73 -12.66 -5.46 -16.26
N GLY A 74 -12.96 -4.19 -15.99
CA GLY A 74 -14.22 -3.54 -16.38
C GLY A 74 -14.35 -3.33 -17.88
N GLU A 75 -13.28 -2.94 -18.57
CA GLU A 75 -13.25 -2.80 -20.03
C GLU A 75 -13.42 -4.15 -20.76
N HIS A 76 -12.98 -5.25 -20.15
CA HIS A 76 -13.21 -6.60 -20.68
C HIS A 76 -14.66 -7.09 -20.51
N ALA A 77 -15.40 -6.61 -19.50
CA ALA A 77 -16.80 -6.97 -19.32
C ALA A 77 -17.68 -6.36 -20.43
N GLN A 78 -17.42 -5.11 -20.82
CA GLN A 78 -18.19 -4.39 -21.86
C GLN A 78 -17.98 -4.91 -23.29
N LYS A 79 -16.88 -5.63 -23.56
CA LYS A 79 -16.56 -6.18 -24.89
C LYS A 79 -17.12 -7.57 -25.16
N ASN A 80 -17.55 -8.29 -24.12
CA ASN A 80 -18.09 -9.65 -24.24
C ASN A 80 -19.63 -9.71 -24.22
N ASP A 81 -20.31 -8.56 -24.01
CA ASP A 81 -21.77 -8.40 -24.07
C ASP A 81 -22.26 -7.81 -25.42
N LYS A 82 -21.43 -7.86 -26.47
CA LYS A 82 -21.77 -7.47 -27.85
C LYS A 82 -21.48 -8.62 -28.80
#